data_AF-A0A961H7X8-F1
#
_entry.id   AF-A0A961H7X8-F1
#
_cell.length_a   1.000
_cell.length_b   1.000
_cell.length_c   1.000
_cell.angle_alpha   90.00
_cell.angle_beta   90.00
_cell.angle_gamma   90.00
#
_symmetry.space_group_name_H-M   'P 1'
#
loop_
_entity.id
_entity.type
_entity.pdbx_description
1 polymer ?
#
loop_
_entity_poly.entity_id
_entity_poly.type
_entity_poly.pdbx_seq_one_letter_code
_entity_poly.pdbx_strand_id
1 'polypeptide(L)' 'MTDSPWKGDASSLVDAFRKGEHSPREEMEATLAAIERSELNAFSHIDAEAALAAADSADVWKPFGGVPFAIKE' A
#
# COMPACT_ATOMS: atom_id res chain seq x y z
N MET A 1 -10.81 -8.53 -3.58
CA MET A 1 -10.95 -7.07 -3.76
C MET A 1 -11.44 -6.49 -2.45
N THR A 2 -10.53 -6.08 -1.58
CA THR A 2 -10.86 -5.34 -0.35
C THR A 2 -11.25 -3.91 -0.75
N ASP A 3 -12.48 -3.49 -0.43
CA ASP A 3 -13.01 -2.16 -0.79
C ASP A 3 -12.29 -0.99 -0.10
N SER A 4 -11.44 -1.28 0.89
CA SER A 4 -10.74 -0.28 1.69
C SER A 4 -9.31 -0.74 2.05
N PRO A 5 -8.33 0.19 2.06
CA PRO A 5 -6.98 -0.08 2.54
C PRO A 5 -6.98 -0.54 3.99
N TRP A 6 -5.88 -1.17 4.39
CA TRP A 6 -5.63 -1.59 5.77
C TRP A 6 -5.89 -0.44 6.76
N LYS A 7 -6.63 -0.75 7.83
CA LYS A 7 -7.02 0.23 8.86
C LYS A 7 -6.20 0.13 10.15
N GLY A 8 -5.39 -0.93 10.29
CA GLY A 8 -4.44 -1.07 11.40
C GLY A 8 -3.16 -0.27 11.17
N ASP A 9 -2.17 -0.48 12.04
CA ASP A 9 -0.86 0.16 11.91
C ASP A 9 0.06 -0.58 10.92
N ALA A 10 1.14 0.07 10.50
CA ALA A 10 2.10 -0.47 9.55
C ALA A 10 2.77 -1.77 10.03
N SER A 11 3.00 -1.95 11.33
CA SER A 11 3.62 -3.17 11.85
C SER A 11 2.67 -4.35 11.70
N SER A 12 1.40 -4.16 12.06
CA SER A 12 0.36 -5.17 11.90
C SER A 12 0.11 -5.55 10.43
N LEU A 13 0.23 -4.58 9.52
CA LEU A 13 0.13 -4.83 8.08
C LEU A 13 1.27 -5.71 7.57
N VAL A 14 2.50 -5.41 7.97
CA VAL A 14 3.66 -6.23 7.61
C VAL A 14 3.54 -7.64 8.17
N ASP A 15 3.03 -7.80 9.39
CA ASP A 15 2.79 -9.12 9.96
C ASP A 15 1.73 -9.90 9.18
N ALA A 16 0.66 -9.24 8.70
CA ALA A 16 -0.34 -9.86 7.83
C ALA A 16 0.27 -10.32 6.49
N PHE A 17 1.16 -9.52 5.90
CA PHE A 17 1.90 -9.92 4.70
C PHE A 17 2.79 -11.14 4.94
N ARG A 18 3.52 -11.18 6.05
CA ARG A 18 4.39 -12.32 6.41
C ARG A 18 3.61 -13.60 6.67
N LYS A 19 2.38 -13.49 7.18
CA LYS A 19 1.47 -14.62 7.38
C LYS A 19 0.75 -15.07 6.11
N GLY A 20 0.84 -14.29 5.03
CA GLY A 20 0.08 -14.53 3.79
C GLY A 20 -1.42 -14.29 3.95
N GLU A 21 -1.84 -13.57 4.99
CA GLU A 21 -3.24 -13.19 5.25
C GLU A 21 -3.66 -11.99 4.38
N HIS A 22 -2.69 -11.25 3.86
CA HIS A 22 -2.86 -10.09 2.99
C HIS A 22 -1.69 -9.99 1.99
N SER A 23 -1.88 -9.25 0.90
CA SER A 23 -0.90 -9.09 -0.17
C SER A 23 -0.47 -7.62 -0.32
N PRO A 24 0.84 -7.33 -0.48
CA PRO A 24 1.31 -5.99 -0.82
C PRO A 24 0.65 -5.42 -2.08
N ARG A 25 0.41 -6.26 -3.10
CA ARG A 25 -0.23 -5.87 -4.36
C ARG A 25 -1.67 -5.42 -4.14
N GLU A 26 -2.45 -6.23 -3.42
CA GLU A 26 -3.85 -5.93 -3.13
C GLU A 26 -3.98 -4.68 -2.23
N GLU A 27 -3.06 -4.50 -1.27
CA GLU A 27 -3.02 -3.30 -0.42
C GLU A 27 -2.69 -2.03 -1.23
N MET A 28 -1.74 -2.12 -2.17
CA MET A 28 -1.40 -0.98 -3.02
C MET A 28 -2.57 -0.59 -3.94
N GLU A 29 -3.25 -1.56 -4.54
CA GLU A 29 -4.47 -1.30 -5.34
C GLU A 29 -5.58 -0.65 -4.51
N ALA A 30 -5.84 -1.17 -3.31
CA ALA A 30 -6.82 -0.59 -2.39
C ALA A 30 -6.45 0.85 -2.00
N THR A 31 -5.15 1.10 -1.75
CA THR A 31 -4.61 2.43 -1.42
C THR A 31 -4.81 3.42 -2.57
N LEU A 32 -4.44 3.04 -3.79
CA LEU A 32 -4.62 3.90 -4.98
C LEU A 32 -6.11 4.19 -5.22
N ALA A 33 -6.98 3.19 -5.09
CA ALA A 33 -8.42 3.39 -5.23
C ALA A 33 -9.00 4.31 -4.14
N ALA A 34 -8.45 4.29 -2.92
CA ALA A 34 -8.86 5.21 -1.86
C ALA A 34 -8.36 6.64 -2.10
N ILE A 35 -7.17 6.81 -2.67
CA ILE A 35 -6.64 8.11 -3.09
C ILE A 35 -7.50 8.70 -4.21
N GLU A 36 -7.85 7.92 -5.22
CA GLU A 36 -8.69 8.35 -6.36
C GLU A 36 -10.07 8.86 -5.92
N ARG A 37 -10.67 8.24 -4.89
CA ARG A 37 -11.97 8.66 -4.32
C ARG A 37 -11.87 9.85 -3.37
N SER A 38 -10.67 10.28 -3.01
CA SER A 38 -10.46 11.31 -1.97
C SER A 38 -10.54 12.72 -2.54
N GLU A 39 -11.34 13.58 -1.91
CA GLU A 39 -11.43 15.01 -2.25
C GLU A 39 -10.39 15.87 -1.49
N LEU A 40 -9.52 15.25 -0.68
CA LEU A 40 -8.59 15.97 0.21
C LEU A 40 -7.52 16.77 -0.56
N ASN A 41 -7.25 16.42 -1.82
CA ASN A 41 -6.21 17.03 -2.65
C ASN A 41 -4.82 17.01 -1.98
N ALA A 42 -4.45 15.86 -1.40
CA ALA A 42 -3.22 15.70 -0.61
C ALA A 42 -1.98 15.29 -1.42
N PHE A 43 -2.15 14.92 -2.68
CA PHE A 43 -1.08 14.39 -3.54
C PHE A 43 -0.89 15.31 -4.75
N SER A 44 0.34 15.79 -4.94
CA SER A 44 0.75 16.55 -6.13
C SER A 44 1.22 15.66 -7.27
N HIS A 45 1.73 14.47 -6.95
CA HIS A 45 2.16 13.46 -7.92
C HIS A 45 1.88 12.06 -7.40
N ILE A 46 1.47 11.16 -8.31
CA ILE A 46 1.25 9.74 -8.04
C ILE A 46 1.86 8.94 -9.20
N ASP A 47 2.85 8.10 -8.89
CA ASP A 47 3.40 7.11 -9.81
C ASP A 47 2.79 5.73 -9.53
N ALA A 48 1.56 5.53 -10.00
CA ALA A 48 0.78 4.33 -9.71
C ALA A 48 1.41 3.06 -10.30
N GLU A 49 1.98 3.15 -11.49
CA GLU A 49 2.59 2.00 -12.18
C GLU A 49 3.83 1.51 -11.43
N ALA A 50 4.74 2.43 -11.06
CA ALA A 50 5.93 2.07 -10.30
C ALA A 50 5.57 1.52 -8.91
N ALA A 51 4.58 2.13 -8.24
CA ALA A 51 4.12 1.67 -6.93
C ALA A 51 3.57 0.23 -6.98
N LEU A 52 2.78 -0.09 -8.00
CA LEU A 52 2.25 -1.42 -8.22
C LEU A 52 3.35 -2.45 -8.55
N ALA A 53 4.31 -2.10 -9.42
CA ALA A 53 5.43 -2.98 -9.73
C ALA A 53 6.34 -3.24 -8.50
N ALA A 54 6.53 -2.23 -7.65
CA ALA A 54 7.26 -2.39 -6.39
C ALA A 54 6.51 -3.29 -5.41
N ALA A 55 5.17 -3.21 -5.36
CA ALA A 55 4.34 -4.08 -4.53
C ALA A 55 4.41 -5.54 -4.99
N ASP A 56 4.40 -5.81 -6.30
CA ASP A 56 4.51 -7.15 -6.88
C ASP A 56 5.84 -7.86 -6.54
N SER A 57 6.90 -7.09 -6.31
CA SER A 57 8.25 -7.59 -6.01
C SER A 57 8.71 -7.35 -4.56
N ALA A 58 7.79 -6.95 -3.69
CA ALA A 58 8.11 -6.59 -2.31
C ALA A 58 8.61 -7.79 -1.49
N ASP A 59 9.77 -7.60 -0.83
CA ASP A 59 10.28 -8.54 0.17
C ASP A 59 9.70 -8.21 1.55
N VAL A 60 8.66 -8.96 1.94
CA VAL A 60 7.90 -8.78 3.19
C VAL A 60 8.70 -9.09 4.47
N TRP A 61 9.91 -9.65 4.35
CA TRP A 61 10.79 -9.88 5.49
C TRP A 61 11.66 -8.68 5.85
N LYS A 62 11.71 -7.65 5.00
CA LYS A 62 12.29 -6.34 5.37
C LYS A 62 11.38 -5.63 6.39
N PRO A 63 11.89 -4.65 7.17
CA PRO A 63 11.12 -4.01 8.25
C PRO A 63 9.74 -3.47 7.83
N PHE A 64 9.65 -2.84 6.66
CA PHE A 64 8.41 -2.32 6.08
C PHE A 64 8.19 -2.84 4.65
N GLY A 65 8.57 -4.09 4.41
CA GLY A 65 8.43 -4.72 3.09
C GLY A 65 6.98 -4.74 2.63
N GLY A 66 6.67 -4.02 1.55
CA GLY A 66 5.33 -3.99 0.94
C GLY A 66 4.37 -2.95 1.50
N VAL A 67 4.77 -2.15 2.50
CA VAL A 67 3.90 -1.09 3.05
C VAL A 67 3.84 0.09 2.09
N PRO A 68 2.65 0.60 1.72
CA PRO A 68 2.52 1.82 0.93
C PRO A 68 2.99 3.06 1.70
N PHE A 69 3.71 3.95 1.02
CA PHE A 69 4.17 5.23 1.59
C PHE A 69 3.94 6.39 0.62
N ALA A 70 3.57 7.54 1.18
CA ALA A 70 3.60 8.82 0.48
C ALA A 70 4.80 9.63 1.01
N ILE A 71 5.43 10.41 0.13
CA ILE A 71 6.58 11.25 0.48
C ILE A 71 6.20 12.71 0.25
N LYS A 72 6.59 13.57 1.20
CA LYS A 72 6.43 15.02 1.05
C LYS A 72 7.41 15.54 0.00
N GLU A 73 6.90 16.32 -0.96
CA GLU A 73 7.72 17.08 -1.92
C GLU A 73 8.51 18.24 -1.29
#